data_AF-A0A842UHK8-F1
#
_entry.id   AF-A0A842UHK8-F1
#
_cell.length_a   1.000
_cell.length_b   1.000
_cell.length_c   1.000
_cell.angle_alpha   90.00
_cell.angle_beta   90.00
_cell.angle_gamma   90.00
#
_symmetry.space_group_name_H-M   'P 1'
#
loop_
_entity.id
_entity.type
_entity.pdbx_description
1 polymer ?
#
loop_
_entity_poly.entity_id
_entity_poly.type
_entity_poly.pdbx_seq_one_letter_code
_entity_poly.pdbx_strand_id
1 'polypeptide(L)'
;MPYTQEQAQQLANYLKRQKEAGYSITTLRNYLVSKGYDAQLVDSAIDLMYKPAKKTIPFRFQLPRKFLLFLVIIIVIIGGAGFSLYFLLGGEEAAEEPEVRLPAPVGREVEEPAMPEIPQVPEKKAPAPVEEEPEPMPEPVPEPTPEPEPTVRPLIEEGPDPNAIEIEDNLKKMSESKGFDYCKSLVETKRNTCFKYLALEQNKTEYCGYIDESNLRDNCYILFAFSGDFTVCDKIENKYQQLSCRSLGRARKYSTEELLAKAKQAVVTS
;
A
#
# COMPACT_ATOMS: atom_id res chain seq x y z
N MET A 1 -25.26 8.04 -10.98
CA MET A 1 -25.56 9.43 -10.53
C MET A 1 -24.42 9.88 -9.65
N PRO A 2 -23.90 11.11 -9.77
CA PRO A 2 -22.84 11.58 -8.89
C PRO A 2 -23.36 11.68 -7.45
N TYR A 3 -22.64 11.07 -6.51
CA TYR A 3 -22.94 11.15 -5.08
C TYR A 3 -22.72 12.58 -4.56
N THR A 4 -23.52 13.02 -3.59
CA THR A 4 -23.32 14.33 -2.98
C THR A 4 -22.14 14.29 -2.01
N GLN A 5 -21.41 15.40 -1.89
CA GLN A 5 -20.31 15.52 -0.92
C GLN A 5 -20.80 15.23 0.52
N GLU A 6 -22.05 15.57 0.82
CA GLU A 6 -22.67 15.34 2.12
C GLU A 6 -22.81 13.84 2.43
N GLN A 7 -23.25 13.03 1.47
CA GLN A 7 -23.36 11.57 1.64
C GLN A 7 -21.99 10.95 1.93
N ALA A 8 -20.96 11.38 1.19
CA ALA A 8 -19.59 10.92 1.43
C ALA A 8 -19.09 11.35 2.83
N GLN A 9 -19.44 12.55 3.29
CA GLN A 9 -19.08 13.04 4.62
C GLN A 9 -19.78 12.25 5.74
N GLN A 10 -21.07 11.94 5.59
CA GLN A 10 -21.82 11.14 6.55
C GLN A 10 -21.23 9.73 6.66
N LEU A 11 -20.91 9.12 5.52
CA LEU A 11 -20.27 7.81 5.48
C LEU A 11 -18.84 7.85 6.05
N ALA A 12 -18.06 8.90 5.78
CA ALA A 12 -16.74 9.09 6.34
C ALA A 12 -16.79 9.19 7.88
N ASN A 13 -17.78 9.90 8.42
CA ASN A 13 -17.99 9.98 9.87
C ASN A 13 -18.34 8.61 10.48
N TYR A 14 -19.15 7.80 9.78
CA TYR A 14 -19.45 6.43 10.19
C TYR A 14 -18.18 5.55 10.16
N LEU A 15 -17.46 5.54 9.04
CA LEU A 15 -16.21 4.81 8.86
C LEU A 15 -15.16 5.21 9.91
N LYS A 16 -15.09 6.49 10.27
CA LYS A 16 -14.20 6.99 11.33
C LYS A 16 -14.53 6.38 12.69
N ARG A 17 -15.81 6.35 13.08
CA ARG A 17 -16.24 5.70 14.34
C ARG A 17 -15.93 4.21 14.34
N GLN A 18 -16.14 3.53 13.20
CA GLN A 18 -15.81 2.11 13.07
C GLN A 18 -14.30 1.87 13.13
N LYS A 19 -13.48 2.75 12.53
CA LYS A 19 -12.02 2.69 12.65
C LYS A 19 -11.58 2.89 14.10
N GLU A 20 -12.17 3.86 14.81
CA GLU A 20 -11.92 4.09 16.25
C GLU A 20 -12.35 2.89 17.11
N ALA A 21 -13.34 2.10 16.64
CA ALA A 21 -13.74 0.83 17.23
C ALA A 21 -12.84 -0.37 16.84
N GLY A 22 -11.78 -0.15 16.05
CA GLY A 22 -10.78 -1.17 15.71
C GLY A 22 -11.03 -1.94 14.41
N TYR A 23 -12.04 -1.57 13.62
CA TYR A 23 -12.27 -2.21 12.32
C TYR A 23 -11.26 -1.71 11.27
N SER A 24 -10.68 -2.64 10.50
CA SER A 24 -9.80 -2.27 9.39
C SER A 24 -10.61 -1.61 8.26
N ILE A 25 -10.03 -0.59 7.61
CA ILE A 25 -10.69 0.11 6.50
C ILE A 25 -10.99 -0.83 5.34
N THR A 26 -10.12 -1.81 5.06
CA THR A 26 -10.35 -2.82 4.02
C THR A 26 -11.57 -3.69 4.35
N THR A 27 -11.71 -4.11 5.60
CA THR A 27 -12.88 -4.88 6.07
C THR A 27 -14.15 -4.06 5.94
N LEU A 28 -14.14 -2.80 6.39
CA LEU A 28 -15.29 -1.90 6.29
C LEU A 28 -15.69 -1.63 4.84
N ARG A 29 -14.71 -1.42 3.96
CA ARG A 29 -14.93 -1.25 2.53
C ARG A 29 -15.63 -2.47 1.94
N ASN A 30 -15.08 -3.67 2.15
CA ASN A 30 -15.64 -4.91 1.62
C ASN A 30 -17.04 -5.18 2.18
N TYR A 31 -17.25 -4.93 3.47
CA TYR A 31 -18.55 -5.06 4.11
C TYR A 31 -19.59 -4.11 3.49
N LEU A 32 -19.30 -2.81 3.37
CA LEU A 32 -20.23 -1.84 2.79
C LEU A 32 -20.56 -2.17 1.33
N VAL A 33 -19.56 -2.51 0.53
CA VAL A 33 -19.79 -2.92 -0.87
C VAL A 33 -20.63 -4.20 -0.94
N SER A 34 -20.40 -5.17 -0.05
CA SER A 34 -21.23 -6.39 0.02
C SER A 34 -22.67 -6.13 0.44
N LYS A 35 -22.93 -5.04 1.16
CA LYS A 35 -24.28 -4.56 1.54
C LYS A 35 -24.93 -3.69 0.46
N GLY A 36 -24.31 -3.58 -0.71
CA GLY A 36 -24.85 -2.85 -1.86
C GLY A 36 -24.52 -1.36 -1.87
N TYR A 37 -23.62 -0.88 -1.00
CA TYR A 37 -23.09 0.46 -1.14
C TYR A 37 -22.21 0.54 -2.38
N ASP A 38 -22.31 1.67 -3.09
CA ASP A 38 -21.49 1.94 -4.25
C ASP A 38 -20.01 2.11 -3.87
N ALA A 39 -19.13 1.42 -4.60
CA ALA A 39 -17.71 1.42 -4.34
C ALA A 39 -17.07 2.82 -4.44
N GLN A 40 -17.52 3.67 -5.37
CA GLN A 40 -16.99 5.03 -5.53
C GLN A 40 -17.37 5.92 -4.35
N LEU A 41 -18.59 5.79 -3.81
CA LEU A 41 -19.02 6.51 -2.61
C LEU A 41 -18.18 6.09 -1.40
N VAL A 42 -17.97 4.78 -1.21
CA VAL A 42 -17.17 4.22 -0.12
C VAL A 42 -15.72 4.71 -0.23
N ASP A 43 -15.12 4.65 -1.42
CA ASP A 43 -13.74 5.10 -1.66
C ASP A 43 -13.60 6.61 -1.45
N SER A 44 -14.59 7.40 -1.87
CA SER A 44 -14.61 8.86 -1.63
C SER A 44 -14.69 9.19 -0.14
N ALA A 45 -15.50 8.45 0.61
CA ALA A 45 -15.61 8.59 2.07
C ALA A 45 -14.31 8.20 2.79
N ILE A 46 -13.64 7.13 2.34
CA ILE A 46 -12.32 6.72 2.85
C ILE A 46 -11.28 7.81 2.57
N ASP A 47 -11.23 8.33 1.35
CA ASP A 47 -10.29 9.40 0.98
C ASP A 47 -10.49 10.67 1.83
N LEU A 48 -11.73 11.05 2.14
CA LEU A 48 -12.02 12.15 3.07
C LEU A 48 -11.48 11.92 4.49
N MET A 49 -11.36 10.66 4.94
CA MET A 49 -10.76 10.35 6.25
C MET A 49 -9.23 10.47 6.26
N TYR A 50 -8.58 10.12 5.13
CA TYR A 50 -7.12 10.07 5.03
C TYR A 50 -6.49 11.33 4.46
N LYS A 51 -7.27 12.17 3.77
CA LYS A 51 -6.83 13.52 3.43
C LYS A 51 -6.58 14.24 4.74
N PRO A 52 -5.32 14.63 5.05
CA PRO A 52 -5.05 15.39 6.25
C PRO A 52 -5.93 16.63 6.15
N ALA A 53 -6.77 16.84 7.17
CA ALA A 53 -7.55 18.07 7.26
C ALA A 53 -6.54 19.19 7.07
N LYS A 54 -6.59 19.87 5.92
CA LYS A 54 -5.73 21.02 5.67
C LYS A 54 -6.10 21.95 6.81
N LYS A 55 -5.27 21.97 7.86
CA LYS A 55 -5.38 22.92 8.95
C LYS A 55 -5.22 24.23 8.22
N THR A 56 -6.33 24.85 7.87
CA THR A 56 -6.39 26.28 7.63
C THR A 56 -6.04 26.85 8.98
N ILE A 57 -4.74 26.90 9.29
CA ILE A 57 -4.24 27.66 10.41
C ILE A 57 -4.81 29.04 10.11
N PRO A 58 -5.75 29.57 10.93
CA PRO A 58 -6.13 30.95 10.78
C PRO A 58 -4.86 31.71 11.16
N PHE A 59 -4.02 32.01 10.18
CA PHE A 59 -2.74 32.67 10.36
C PHE A 59 -3.02 34.15 10.62
N ARG A 60 -3.72 34.44 11.72
CA ARG A 60 -3.73 35.75 12.37
C ARG A 60 -2.50 35.83 13.27
N PHE A 61 -1.34 35.65 12.68
CA PHE A 61 -0.08 35.96 13.35
C PHE A 61 0.04 37.49 13.32
N GLN A 62 -0.55 38.17 14.30
CA GLN A 62 -0.27 39.58 14.56
C GLN A 62 1.15 39.69 15.10
N LEU A 63 2.15 39.51 14.24
CA LEU A 63 3.53 39.83 14.59
C LEU A 63 3.60 41.34 14.86
N PRO A 64 3.97 41.78 16.08
CA PRO A 64 4.15 43.20 16.33
C PRO A 64 5.19 43.71 15.34
N ARG A 65 4.93 44.88 14.74
CA ARG A 65 5.75 45.46 13.65
C ARG A 65 7.26 45.50 13.99
N LYS A 66 7.60 45.52 15.28
CA LYS A 66 8.97 45.45 15.81
C LYS A 66 9.64 44.08 15.59
N PHE A 67 8.90 42.97 15.67
CA PHE A 67 9.43 41.61 15.44
C PHE A 67 9.71 41.37 13.95
N LEU A 68 8.90 41.93 13.05
CA LEU A 68 9.16 41.86 11.61
C LEU A 68 10.43 42.62 11.22
N LEU A 69 10.67 43.80 11.80
CA LEU A 69 11.94 44.52 11.65
C LEU A 69 13.13 43.70 12.18
N PHE A 70 12.98 43.04 13.32
CA PHE A 70 14.03 42.20 13.89
C PHE A 70 14.39 41.01 12.98
N LEU A 71 13.39 40.33 12.39
CA LEU A 71 13.63 39.24 11.43
C LEU A 71 14.32 39.74 10.16
N VAL A 72 13.94 40.90 9.62
CA VAL A 72 14.61 41.47 8.44
C VAL A 72 16.08 41.77 8.74
N ILE A 73 16.39 42.32 9.91
CA ILE A 73 17.78 42.57 10.34
C ILE A 73 18.57 41.25 10.45
N ILE A 74 17.98 40.21 11.04
CA ILE A 74 18.64 38.89 11.13
C ILE A 74 18.93 38.32 9.74
N ILE A 75 17.97 38.39 8.81
CA ILE A 75 18.16 37.90 7.44
C ILE A 75 19.26 38.69 6.72
N VAL A 76 19.35 40.00 6.92
CA VAL A 76 20.43 40.84 6.34
C VAL A 76 21.79 40.48 6.94
N ILE A 77 21.88 40.22 8.25
CA ILE A 77 23.13 39.83 8.90
C ILE A 77 23.58 38.44 8.44
N ILE A 78 22.67 37.46 8.44
CA ILE A 78 22.97 36.08 8.01
C ILE A 78 23.29 36.07 6.51
N GLY A 79 22.52 36.79 5.69
CA GLY A 79 22.76 36.92 4.26
C GLY A 79 24.08 37.61 3.95
N GLY A 80 24.41 38.69 4.65
CA GLY A 80 25.68 39.41 4.48
C GLY A 80 26.89 38.59 4.92
N ALA A 81 26.81 37.93 6.06
CA ALA A 81 27.87 37.05 6.55
C ALA A 81 28.04 35.82 5.66
N GLY A 82 26.93 35.18 5.27
CA GLY A 82 26.93 34.01 4.38
C GLY A 82 27.43 34.35 2.98
N PHE A 83 27.03 35.49 2.41
CA PHE A 83 27.49 35.96 1.10
C PHE A 83 28.99 36.32 1.13
N SER A 84 29.45 36.99 2.19
CA SER A 84 30.88 37.29 2.35
C SER A 84 31.72 36.02 2.51
N LEU A 85 31.20 35.03 3.24
CA LEU A 85 31.87 33.74 3.44
C LEU A 85 31.87 32.89 2.16
N TYR A 86 30.78 32.89 1.40
CA TYR A 86 30.66 32.24 0.10
C TYR A 86 31.66 32.82 -0.92
N PHE A 87 31.80 34.14 -0.94
CA PHE A 87 32.76 34.81 -1.83
C PHE A 87 34.23 34.54 -1.43
N LEU A 88 34.50 34.34 -0.13
CA LEU A 88 35.83 33.99 0.39
C LEU A 88 36.21 32.52 0.18
N LEU A 89 35.22 31.61 0.18
CA LEU A 89 35.46 30.16 0.04
C LEU A 89 35.62 29.68 -1.41
N GLY A 90 35.60 30.58 -2.39
CA GLY A 90 35.83 30.24 -3.79
C GLY A 90 34.62 29.53 -4.38
N GLY A 91 33.82 30.28 -5.15
CA GLY A 91 32.74 29.72 -5.95
C GLY A 91 33.30 28.71 -6.93
N GLU A 92 33.17 27.42 -6.61
CA GLU A 92 33.44 26.32 -7.51
C GLU A 92 32.46 26.44 -8.68
N GLU A 93 32.99 26.56 -9.90
CA GLU A 93 32.19 26.72 -11.12
C GLU A 93 31.23 25.53 -11.23
N ALA A 94 29.93 25.81 -11.05
CA ALA A 94 28.90 24.80 -11.17
C ALA A 94 28.93 24.24 -12.60
N ALA A 95 29.34 22.98 -12.71
CA ALA A 95 29.28 22.20 -13.94
C ALA A 95 27.84 22.27 -14.49
N GLU A 96 27.75 22.70 -15.73
CA GLU A 96 26.54 22.86 -16.52
C GLU A 96 25.73 21.54 -16.52
N GLU A 97 24.57 21.54 -15.86
CA GLU A 97 23.63 20.42 -15.91
C GLU A 97 23.05 20.31 -17.33
N PRO A 98 23.08 19.13 -17.96
CA PRO A 98 22.52 18.94 -19.30
C PRO A 98 21.00 19.14 -19.29
N GLU A 99 20.53 20.03 -20.17
CA GLU A 99 19.12 20.33 -20.42
C GLU A 99 18.37 19.07 -20.90
N VAL A 100 17.73 18.35 -19.97
CA VAL A 100 16.83 17.25 -20.29
C VAL A 100 15.53 17.85 -20.85
N ARG A 101 15.45 17.93 -22.18
CA ARG A 101 14.22 18.25 -22.89
C ARG A 101 13.23 17.10 -22.72
N LEU A 102 12.24 17.29 -21.84
CA LEU A 102 11.06 16.43 -21.81
C LEU A 102 10.26 16.63 -23.12
N PRO A 103 10.07 15.57 -23.93
CA PRO A 103 9.24 15.66 -25.12
C PRO A 103 7.78 15.94 -24.74
N ALA A 104 7.13 16.77 -25.56
CA ALA A 104 5.74 17.16 -25.38
C ALA A 104 4.80 15.94 -25.30
N PRO A 105 3.72 16.02 -24.51
CA PRO A 105 2.70 14.99 -24.48
C PRO A 105 2.02 14.89 -25.86
N VAL A 106 2.40 13.88 -26.63
CA VAL A 106 1.72 13.53 -27.88
C VAL A 106 0.36 12.94 -27.52
N GLY A 107 -0.70 13.68 -27.82
CA GLY A 107 -2.08 13.21 -27.74
C GLY A 107 -2.23 11.97 -28.61
N ARG A 108 -2.45 10.82 -27.96
CA ARG A 108 -2.68 9.55 -28.64
C ARG A 108 -4.18 9.31 -28.64
N GLU A 109 -4.79 9.39 -29.81
CA GLU A 109 -6.11 8.80 -30.10
C GLU A 109 -6.00 7.30 -29.81
N VAL A 110 -6.71 6.84 -28.78
CA VAL A 110 -6.81 5.43 -28.44
C VAL A 110 -7.93 4.86 -29.29
N GLU A 111 -7.57 4.19 -30.37
CA GLU A 111 -8.48 3.33 -31.12
C GLU A 111 -8.79 2.11 -30.23
N GLU A 112 -10.06 1.96 -29.86
CA GLU A 112 -10.59 0.90 -29.01
C GLU A 112 -10.51 -0.45 -29.74
N PRO A 113 -9.72 -1.43 -29.27
CA PRO A 113 -9.63 -2.72 -29.94
C PRO A 113 -10.89 -3.54 -29.70
N ALA A 114 -11.51 -3.97 -30.80
CA ALA A 114 -12.64 -4.88 -30.82
C ALA A 114 -12.31 -6.17 -30.04
N MET A 115 -13.17 -6.47 -29.05
CA MET A 115 -13.11 -7.71 -28.27
C MET A 115 -13.29 -8.94 -29.19
N PRO A 116 -12.49 -10.01 -29.00
CA PRO A 116 -12.71 -11.27 -29.68
C PRO A 116 -13.98 -11.97 -29.17
N GLU A 117 -14.75 -12.46 -30.14
CA GLU A 117 -15.96 -13.25 -29.97
C GLU A 117 -15.66 -14.52 -29.16
N ILE A 118 -16.30 -14.65 -28.00
CA ILE A 118 -16.11 -15.80 -27.09
C ILE A 118 -16.83 -17.02 -27.70
N PRO A 119 -16.17 -18.18 -27.87
CA PRO A 119 -16.81 -19.39 -28.35
C PRO A 119 -17.94 -19.82 -27.42
N GLN A 120 -19.14 -19.99 -27.98
CA GLN A 120 -20.31 -20.48 -27.28
C GLN A 120 -20.05 -21.91 -26.76
N VAL A 121 -20.05 -22.06 -25.43
CA VAL A 121 -19.99 -23.35 -24.76
C VAL A 121 -21.34 -24.06 -24.94
N PRO A 122 -21.36 -25.33 -25.36
CA PRO A 122 -22.60 -26.06 -25.60
C PRO A 122 -23.42 -26.22 -24.30
N GLU A 123 -24.66 -25.74 -24.39
CA GLU A 123 -25.69 -25.77 -23.37
C GLU A 123 -25.99 -27.22 -22.94
N LYS A 124 -25.58 -27.56 -21.72
CA LYS A 124 -25.82 -28.87 -21.12
C LYS A 124 -27.28 -28.94 -20.67
N LYS A 125 -28.06 -29.71 -21.43
CA LYS A 125 -29.47 -30.06 -21.21
C LYS A 125 -29.76 -30.32 -19.72
N ALA A 126 -30.60 -29.47 -19.14
CA ALA A 126 -31.10 -29.62 -17.78
C ALA A 126 -31.99 -30.88 -17.66
N PRO A 127 -31.89 -31.64 -16.55
CA PRO A 127 -32.86 -32.68 -16.23
C PRO A 127 -34.23 -32.08 -15.90
N ALA A 128 -35.27 -32.85 -16.18
CA ALA A 128 -36.67 -32.44 -16.06
C ALA A 128 -37.05 -32.00 -14.63
N PRO A 129 -38.02 -31.08 -14.48
CA PRO A 129 -38.54 -30.66 -13.17
C PRO A 129 -39.21 -31.85 -12.48
N VAL A 130 -38.74 -32.16 -11.28
CA VAL A 130 -39.48 -33.02 -10.34
C VAL A 130 -40.58 -32.13 -9.74
N GLU A 131 -41.83 -32.54 -9.91
CA GLU A 131 -43.00 -31.90 -9.35
C GLU A 131 -43.01 -32.17 -7.84
N GLU A 132 -42.53 -31.19 -7.07
CA GLU A 132 -42.54 -31.22 -5.60
C GLU A 132 -43.94 -30.85 -5.07
N GLU A 133 -44.45 -31.73 -4.22
CA GLU A 133 -45.67 -31.59 -3.44
C GLU A 133 -45.58 -30.33 -2.56
N PRO A 134 -46.65 -29.51 -2.44
CA PRO A 134 -46.58 -28.25 -1.70
C PRO A 134 -46.31 -28.50 -0.22
N GLU A 135 -45.09 -28.18 0.22
CA GLU A 135 -44.73 -28.22 1.63
C GLU A 135 -45.58 -27.21 2.42
N PRO A 136 -46.02 -27.56 3.65
CA PRO A 136 -46.81 -26.69 4.50
C PRO A 136 -46.03 -25.41 4.81
N MET A 137 -46.72 -24.27 4.71
CA MET A 137 -46.16 -22.96 5.01
C MET A 137 -45.43 -22.97 6.35
N PRO A 138 -44.13 -22.61 6.39
CA PRO A 138 -43.38 -22.57 7.63
C PRO A 138 -44.00 -21.52 8.56
N GLU A 139 -44.20 -21.92 9.81
CA GLU A 139 -44.59 -21.03 10.90
C GLU A 139 -43.60 -19.85 10.98
N PRO A 140 -44.08 -18.65 11.37
CA PRO A 140 -43.23 -17.47 11.48
C PRO A 140 -42.07 -17.74 12.44
N VAL A 141 -40.87 -17.83 11.86
CA VAL A 141 -39.62 -17.97 12.62
C VAL A 141 -39.51 -16.75 13.53
N PRO A 142 -39.38 -16.92 14.86
CA PRO A 142 -39.25 -15.81 15.77
C PRO A 142 -38.05 -14.94 15.37
N GLU A 143 -38.24 -13.61 15.40
CA GLU A 143 -37.20 -12.65 15.07
C GLU A 143 -35.90 -12.99 15.81
N PRO A 144 -34.75 -13.06 15.11
CA PRO A 144 -33.48 -13.42 15.73
C PRO A 144 -33.19 -12.42 16.83
N THR A 145 -33.10 -12.93 18.07
CA THR A 145 -32.68 -12.15 19.22
C THR A 145 -31.31 -11.56 18.91
N PRO A 146 -31.09 -10.24 19.07
CA PRO A 146 -29.83 -9.60 18.71
C PRO A 146 -28.68 -10.31 19.43
N GLU A 147 -27.83 -10.95 18.63
CA GLU A 147 -26.61 -11.59 19.07
C GLU A 147 -25.75 -10.52 19.77
N PRO A 148 -25.21 -10.80 20.97
CA PRO A 148 -24.45 -9.80 21.73
C PRO A 148 -23.30 -9.29 20.87
N GLU A 149 -23.26 -7.96 20.69
CA GLU A 149 -22.24 -7.30 19.89
C GLU A 149 -20.85 -7.80 20.31
N PRO A 150 -20.05 -8.34 19.36
CA PRO A 150 -18.71 -8.81 19.66
C PRO A 150 -17.94 -7.62 20.26
N THR A 151 -17.51 -7.78 21.51
CA THR A 151 -16.67 -6.78 22.18
C THR A 151 -15.31 -6.80 21.52
N VAL A 152 -15.17 -6.08 20.41
CA VAL A 152 -13.91 -5.97 19.66
C VAL A 152 -12.94 -5.15 20.51
N ARG A 153 -11.88 -5.81 20.98
CA ARG A 153 -10.76 -5.13 21.63
C ARG A 153 -10.13 -4.15 20.62
N PRO A 154 -9.89 -2.88 20.99
CA PRO A 154 -9.25 -1.91 20.10
C PRO A 154 -7.94 -2.46 19.54
N LEU A 155 -7.84 -2.58 18.21
CA LEU A 155 -6.56 -2.76 17.53
C LEU A 155 -5.82 -1.43 17.62
N ILE A 156 -5.01 -1.31 18.66
CA ILE A 156 -4.00 -0.26 18.80
C ILE A 156 -3.12 -0.35 17.56
N GLU A 157 -2.94 0.76 16.82
CA GLU A 157 -1.85 0.87 15.85
C GLU A 157 -0.56 0.66 16.64
N GLU A 158 -0.08 -0.58 16.68
CA GLU A 158 1.17 -0.92 17.34
C GLU A 158 2.24 -0.13 16.60
N GLY A 159 2.84 0.84 17.31
CA GLY A 159 4.06 1.48 16.84
C GLY A 159 5.09 0.42 16.46
N PRO A 160 6.13 0.78 15.69
CA PRO A 160 7.18 -0.17 15.32
C PRO A 160 7.61 -0.93 16.59
N ASP A 161 7.48 -2.26 16.55
CA ASP A 161 7.79 -3.12 17.69
C ASP A 161 9.17 -2.69 18.20
N PRO A 162 9.30 -2.22 19.45
CA PRO A 162 10.57 -1.72 19.97
C PRO A 162 11.68 -2.78 19.86
N ASN A 163 11.33 -4.07 19.80
CA ASN A 163 12.30 -5.14 19.56
C ASN A 163 12.81 -5.20 18.12
N ALA A 164 12.05 -4.73 17.13
CA ALA A 164 12.45 -4.73 15.73
C ALA A 164 13.61 -3.76 15.48
N ILE A 165 13.57 -2.58 16.11
CA ILE A 165 14.57 -1.52 15.94
C ILE A 165 15.95 -2.00 16.42
N GLU A 166 16.02 -2.65 17.58
CA GLU A 166 17.28 -3.17 18.14
C GLU A 166 17.91 -4.25 17.25
N ILE A 167 17.10 -5.10 16.64
CA ILE A 167 17.58 -6.19 15.78
C ILE A 167 18.20 -5.63 14.49
N GLU A 168 17.54 -4.67 13.84
CA GLU A 168 18.04 -4.04 12.61
C GLU A 168 19.41 -3.38 12.82
N ASP A 169 19.57 -2.62 13.91
CA ASP A 169 20.80 -1.91 14.23
C ASP A 169 21.99 -2.85 14.50
N ASN A 170 21.72 -4.03 15.08
CA ASN A 170 22.73 -5.05 15.30
C ASN A 170 23.13 -5.75 14.00
N LEU A 171 22.16 -6.07 13.14
CA LEU A 171 22.44 -6.75 11.86
C LEU A 171 23.30 -5.89 10.92
N LYS A 172 23.06 -4.57 10.86
CA LYS A 172 23.85 -3.64 10.04
C LYS A 172 25.33 -3.58 10.41
N LYS A 173 25.69 -3.97 11.64
CA LYS A 173 27.07 -3.94 12.15
C LYS A 173 27.79 -5.27 11.97
N MET A 174 27.11 -6.30 11.48
CA MET A 174 27.63 -7.66 11.43
C MET A 174 27.84 -8.12 9.99
N SER A 175 28.77 -9.06 9.79
CA SER A 175 28.89 -9.77 8.51
C SER A 175 27.75 -10.76 8.36
N GLU A 176 27.45 -11.16 7.13
CA GLU A 176 26.38 -12.11 6.81
C GLU A 176 26.40 -13.38 7.69
N SER A 177 27.56 -14.04 7.79
CA SER A 177 27.72 -15.25 8.63
C SER A 177 27.45 -14.98 10.11
N LYS A 178 27.91 -13.84 10.64
CA LYS A 178 27.71 -13.48 12.05
C LYS A 178 26.24 -13.12 12.31
N GLY A 179 25.57 -12.48 11.36
CA GLY A 179 24.15 -12.16 11.44
C GLY A 179 23.28 -13.42 11.49
N PHE A 180 23.63 -14.44 10.70
CA PHE A 180 22.95 -15.74 10.74
C PHE A 180 23.07 -16.42 12.12
N ASP A 181 24.30 -16.52 12.65
CA ASP A 181 24.55 -17.11 13.97
C ASP A 181 23.85 -16.32 15.09
N TYR A 182 23.86 -14.98 14.97
CA TYR A 182 23.13 -14.10 15.88
C TYR A 182 21.63 -14.41 15.87
N CYS A 183 20.97 -14.42 14.71
CA CYS A 183 19.53 -14.73 14.63
C CYS A 183 19.21 -16.11 15.19
N LYS A 184 20.05 -17.11 14.93
CA LYS A 184 19.88 -18.47 15.44
C LYS A 184 19.96 -18.56 16.97
N SER A 185 20.72 -17.67 17.62
CA SER A 185 20.88 -17.63 19.08
C SER A 185 19.70 -17.00 19.83
N LEU A 186 18.78 -16.34 19.12
CA LEU A 186 17.63 -15.67 19.73
C LEU A 186 16.51 -16.65 20.11
N VAL A 187 15.66 -16.22 21.04
CA VAL A 187 14.38 -16.88 21.34
C VAL A 187 13.47 -16.88 20.12
N GLU A 188 12.62 -17.89 20.00
CA GLU A 188 11.79 -18.16 18.80
C GLU A 188 11.03 -16.94 18.25
N THR A 189 10.40 -16.14 19.12
CA THR A 189 9.67 -14.94 18.72
C THR A 189 10.58 -13.89 18.06
N LYS A 190 11.77 -13.65 18.62
CA LYS A 190 12.76 -12.70 18.07
C LYS A 190 13.54 -13.29 16.89
N ARG A 191 13.73 -14.61 16.88
CA ARG A 191 14.43 -15.36 15.83
C ARG A 191 13.74 -15.19 14.48
N ASN A 192 12.42 -15.36 14.42
CA ASN A 192 11.64 -15.22 13.20
C ASN A 192 11.75 -13.81 12.61
N THR A 193 11.57 -12.79 13.46
CA THR A 193 11.74 -11.38 13.08
C THR A 193 13.17 -11.09 12.61
N CYS A 194 14.18 -11.63 13.29
CA CYS A 194 15.58 -11.47 12.91
C CYS A 194 15.89 -12.06 11.53
N PHE A 195 15.46 -13.29 11.24
CA PHE A 195 15.67 -13.90 9.93
C PHE A 195 14.95 -13.14 8.81
N LYS A 196 13.75 -12.59 9.08
CA LYS A 196 13.06 -11.72 8.13
C LYS A 196 13.90 -10.49 7.79
N TYR A 197 14.45 -9.80 8.78
CA TYR A 197 15.30 -8.62 8.55
C TYR A 197 16.62 -8.96 7.88
N LEU A 198 17.27 -10.05 8.30
CA LEU A 198 18.50 -10.53 7.68
C LEU A 198 18.28 -10.87 6.19
N ALA A 199 17.14 -11.48 5.86
CA ALA A 199 16.75 -11.73 4.47
C ALA A 199 16.72 -10.44 3.65
N LEU A 200 16.02 -9.42 4.15
CA LEU A 200 15.84 -8.14 3.45
C LEU A 200 17.16 -7.38 3.31
N GLU A 201 17.95 -7.28 4.38
CA GLU A 201 19.21 -6.55 4.39
C GLU A 201 20.24 -7.18 3.44
N GLN A 202 20.27 -8.52 3.38
CA GLN A 202 21.19 -9.24 2.49
C GLN A 202 20.60 -9.51 1.10
N ASN A 203 19.35 -9.13 0.86
CA ASN A 203 18.57 -9.46 -0.34
C ASN A 203 18.63 -10.97 -0.70
N LYS A 204 18.50 -11.85 0.31
CA LYS A 204 18.63 -13.32 0.18
C LYS A 204 17.39 -14.03 0.69
N THR A 205 16.66 -14.66 -0.23
CA THR A 205 15.38 -15.32 0.06
C THR A 205 15.55 -16.61 0.85
N GLU A 206 16.74 -17.21 0.87
CA GLU A 206 16.98 -18.45 1.63
C GLU A 206 16.76 -18.25 3.13
N TYR A 207 17.00 -17.04 3.64
CA TYR A 207 16.81 -16.72 5.05
C TYR A 207 15.36 -16.78 5.51
N CYS A 208 14.39 -16.49 4.63
CA CYS A 208 12.97 -16.67 4.93
C CYS A 208 12.63 -18.14 5.26
N GLY A 209 13.39 -19.11 4.73
CA GLY A 209 13.19 -20.54 4.99
C GLY A 209 13.49 -20.97 6.43
N TYR A 210 14.23 -20.15 7.20
CA TYR A 210 14.54 -20.40 8.62
C TYR A 210 13.49 -19.81 9.58
N ILE A 211 12.42 -19.21 9.06
CA ILE A 211 11.29 -18.73 9.85
C ILE A 211 10.33 -19.90 10.09
N ASP A 212 10.10 -20.21 11.37
CA ASP A 212 9.29 -21.36 11.77
C ASP A 212 7.79 -21.10 11.58
N GLU A 213 7.35 -19.87 11.88
CA GLU A 213 5.95 -19.48 11.74
C GLU A 213 5.58 -19.27 10.27
N SER A 214 4.69 -20.12 9.73
CA SER A 214 4.31 -20.14 8.32
C SER A 214 3.79 -18.78 7.83
N ASN A 215 2.95 -18.10 8.61
CA ASN A 215 2.43 -16.77 8.26
C ASN A 215 3.55 -15.72 8.14
N LEU A 216 4.53 -15.72 9.04
CA LEU A 216 5.66 -14.79 8.99
C LEU A 216 6.62 -15.14 7.84
N ARG A 217 6.83 -16.44 7.61
CA ARG A 217 7.64 -16.94 6.49
C ARG A 217 7.06 -16.53 5.15
N ASP A 218 5.78 -16.73 4.94
CA ASP A 218 5.10 -16.35 3.70
C ASP A 218 5.13 -14.84 3.50
N ASN A 219 4.89 -14.06 4.57
CA ASN A 219 5.04 -12.61 4.54
C ASN A 219 6.48 -12.17 4.19
N CYS A 220 7.50 -12.88 4.64
CA CYS A 220 8.90 -12.63 4.26
C CYS A 220 9.09 -12.79 2.74
N TYR A 221 8.62 -13.89 2.15
CA TYR A 221 8.71 -14.10 0.70
C TYR A 221 7.94 -13.07 -0.12
N ILE A 222 6.75 -12.66 0.34
CA ILE A 222 5.93 -11.65 -0.36
C ILE A 222 6.68 -10.33 -0.51
N LEU A 223 7.50 -9.93 0.46
CA LEU A 223 8.30 -8.70 0.35
C LEU A 223 9.29 -8.75 -0.82
N PHE A 224 9.89 -9.90 -1.10
CA PHE A 224 10.76 -10.08 -2.27
C PHE A 224 9.98 -10.06 -3.59
N ALA A 225 8.76 -10.61 -3.60
CA ALA A 225 7.89 -10.50 -4.77
C ALA A 225 7.53 -9.04 -5.09
N PHE A 226 7.35 -8.19 -4.07
CA PHE A 226 7.16 -6.75 -4.28
C PHE A 226 8.40 -6.05 -4.84
N SER A 227 9.59 -6.53 -4.48
CA SER A 227 10.88 -6.10 -5.06
C SER A 227 11.09 -6.64 -6.49
N GLY A 228 10.20 -7.49 -6.99
CA GLY A 228 10.20 -7.99 -8.37
C GLY A 228 10.68 -9.43 -8.53
N ASP A 229 11.12 -10.09 -7.45
CA ASP A 229 11.48 -11.51 -7.49
C ASP A 229 10.24 -12.39 -7.28
N PHE A 230 9.52 -12.69 -8.35
CA PHE A 230 8.34 -13.54 -8.32
C PHE A 230 8.65 -15.04 -8.23
N THR A 231 9.93 -15.45 -8.26
CA THR A 231 10.30 -16.87 -8.10
C THR A 231 9.98 -17.39 -6.70
N VAL A 232 9.92 -16.48 -5.72
CA VAL A 232 9.55 -16.80 -4.33
C VAL A 232 8.09 -17.21 -4.16
N CYS A 233 7.20 -16.91 -5.11
CA CYS A 233 5.76 -17.20 -4.97
C CYS A 233 5.49 -18.70 -4.77
N ASP A 234 6.33 -19.57 -5.34
CA ASP A 234 6.18 -21.02 -5.21
C ASP A 234 6.62 -21.54 -3.82
N LYS A 235 7.35 -20.74 -3.07
CA LYS A 235 7.78 -21.04 -1.69
C LYS A 235 6.74 -20.66 -0.64
N ILE A 236 5.69 -19.92 -1.03
CA ILE A 236 4.60 -19.49 -0.14
C ILE A 236 3.65 -20.68 0.09
N GLU A 237 3.41 -21.00 1.36
CA GLU A 237 2.55 -22.13 1.76
C GLU A 237 1.06 -21.78 1.72
N ASN A 238 0.71 -20.57 2.14
CA ASN A 238 -0.64 -20.06 2.09
C ASN A 238 -1.11 -19.88 0.64
N LYS A 239 -2.06 -20.73 0.22
CA LYS A 239 -2.58 -20.74 -1.16
C LYS A 239 -3.12 -19.39 -1.64
N TYR A 240 -3.79 -18.64 -0.76
CA TYR A 240 -4.35 -17.35 -1.13
C TYR A 240 -3.25 -16.31 -1.40
N GLN A 241 -2.24 -16.26 -0.52
CA GLN A 241 -1.09 -15.38 -0.69
C GLN A 241 -0.25 -15.78 -1.91
N GLN A 242 -0.06 -17.08 -2.15
CA GLN A 242 0.62 -17.60 -3.34
C GLN A 242 -0.09 -17.17 -4.63
N LEU A 243 -1.41 -17.33 -4.71
CA LEU A 243 -2.19 -16.90 -5.89
C LEU A 243 -2.12 -15.39 -6.12
N SER A 244 -2.13 -14.61 -5.04
CA SER A 244 -1.98 -13.16 -5.09
C SER A 244 -0.60 -12.77 -5.63
N CYS A 245 0.46 -13.40 -5.10
CA CYS A 245 1.85 -13.22 -5.54
C CYS A 245 2.02 -13.52 -7.04
N ARG A 246 1.51 -14.66 -7.52
CA ARG A 246 1.58 -15.05 -8.94
C ARG A 246 0.82 -14.09 -9.85
N SER A 247 -0.32 -13.57 -9.37
CA SER A 247 -1.12 -12.61 -10.15
C SER A 247 -0.40 -11.27 -10.28
N LEU A 248 0.27 -10.81 -9.22
CA LEU A 248 1.14 -9.63 -9.26
C LEU A 248 2.30 -9.82 -10.25
N GLY A 249 2.93 -11.01 -10.26
CA GLY A 249 4.01 -11.33 -11.19
C GLY A 249 3.57 -11.29 -12.65
N ARG A 250 2.40 -11.83 -12.98
CA ARG A 250 1.83 -11.74 -14.34
C ARG A 250 1.59 -10.29 -14.75
N ALA A 251 1.00 -9.48 -13.87
CA ALA A 251 0.74 -8.06 -14.16
C ALA A 251 2.02 -7.28 -14.47
N ARG A 252 3.09 -7.49 -13.69
CA ARG A 252 4.40 -6.86 -13.93
C ARG A 252 5.04 -7.29 -15.26
N LYS A 253 4.97 -8.58 -15.59
CA LYS A 253 5.52 -9.12 -16.84
C LYS A 253 4.90 -8.44 -18.08
N TYR A 254 3.57 -8.31 -18.11
CA TYR A 254 2.89 -7.62 -19.21
C TYR A 254 3.34 -6.17 -19.37
N SER A 255 3.49 -5.44 -18.25
CA SER A 255 3.98 -4.06 -18.27
C SER A 255 5.40 -3.95 -18.86
N THR A 256 6.31 -4.87 -18.50
CA THR A 256 7.68 -4.85 -19.03
C THR A 256 7.76 -5.23 -20.51
N GLU A 257 6.97 -6.20 -20.96
CA GLU A 257 6.94 -6.61 -22.37
C GLU A 257 6.36 -5.51 -23.26
N GLU A 258 5.33 -4.80 -22.79
CA GLU A 258 4.75 -3.65 -23.49
C GLU A 258 5.77 -2.51 -23.65
N LEU A 259 6.52 -2.20 -22.58
CA LEU A 259 7.58 -1.18 -22.63
C LEU A 259 8.71 -1.58 -23.57
N LEU A 260 9.13 -2.86 -23.54
CA LEU A 260 10.16 -3.38 -24.44
C LEU A 260 9.70 -3.31 -25.91
N ALA A 261 8.43 -3.64 -26.18
CA ALA A 261 7.87 -3.57 -27.53
C ALA A 261 7.87 -2.13 -28.06
N LYS A 262 7.45 -1.15 -27.24
CA LYS A 262 7.49 0.28 -27.59
C LYS A 262 8.92 0.76 -27.84
N ALA A 263 9.88 0.37 -27.01
CA ALA A 263 11.28 0.73 -27.18
C ALA A 263 11.86 0.21 -28.51
N LYS A 264 11.55 -1.05 -28.87
CA LYS A 264 11.99 -1.63 -30.16
C LYS A 264 11.41 -0.88 -31.37
N GLN A 265 10.15 -0.46 -31.31
CA GLN A 265 9.52 0.31 -32.38
C GLN A 265 10.20 1.68 -32.57
N ALA A 266 10.56 2.35 -31.48
CA ALA A 266 11.24 3.66 -31.53
C ALA A 266 12.61 3.59 -32.25
N VAL A 267 13.37 2.51 -32.06
CA VAL A 267 14.68 2.30 -32.71
C VAL A 267 14.56 2.04 -34.21
N VAL A 268 13.47 1.42 -34.67
CA VAL A 268 13.26 1.16 -36.11
C VAL A 268 12.87 2.43 -36.86
N THR A 269 12.27 3.40 -36.16
CA THR A 269 11.82 4.66 -36.74
C THR A 269 12.85 5.79 -36.71
N SER A 270 14.04 5.56 -36.15
CA SER A 270 15.17 6.50 -36.11
C SER A 270 16.26 6.14 -37.11
#